data_AF-A0AAP0E6C1-F1
#
_entry.id   AF-A0AAP0E6C1-F1
#
_cell.length_a   1.000
_cell.length_b   1.000
_cell.length_c   1.000
_cell.angle_alpha   90.00
_cell.angle_beta   90.00
_cell.angle_gamma   90.00
#
_symmetry.space_group_name_H-M   'P 1'
#
loop_
_entity.id
_entity.type
_entity.pdbx_description
1 polymer ?
#
loop_
_entity_poly.entity_id
_entity_poly.type
_entity_poly.pdbx_seq_one_letter_code
_entity_poly.pdbx_strand_id
1 'polypeptide(L)'
;MSISLEDVSFLLKIPVTGKVVAVEKFARYTEESRSDAIKMVSNLLGVSVEEAEEEVNISKGLTVRNHWLKSRWCPKAGSRPVNYPPVECTARAYCCTCCPALFLPIRVGLGVDRAVKLLEDLDEVGNYAWGAAALAYLYRHLGSATRVQVSQIAGYLTLLEGWVYDHFKLGLATPNAKYMDYVHPRVSRWIQKHETVANVDKLGAIRRTLNRLRPSEVTWDPYVNLRENGVVQAMAFYSGKIKYMDVVEPYHPERILRQFGHVQSIPDPPYRPLEAHRGPSANKYSVKYGFEQDNWERWRNHVLASEVRGEKAI
;
A
#
# COMPACT_ATOMS: atom_id res chain seq x y z
N MET A 1 0.95 -10.67 16.15
CA MET A 1 0.13 -9.56 15.63
C MET A 1 0.76 -9.09 14.32
N SER A 2 -0.04 -8.81 13.30
CA SER A 2 0.36 -8.25 12.01
C SER A 2 -0.78 -7.41 11.46
N ILE A 3 -0.49 -6.51 10.53
CA ILE A 3 -1.52 -5.72 9.82
C ILE A 3 -2.28 -6.67 8.89
N SER A 4 -3.60 -6.72 9.02
CA SER A 4 -4.52 -7.55 8.24
C SER A 4 -5.21 -6.76 7.12
N LEU A 5 -5.93 -7.46 6.24
CA LEU A 5 -6.79 -6.80 5.26
C LEU A 5 -8.00 -6.09 5.92
N GLU A 6 -8.44 -6.53 7.10
CA GLU A 6 -9.44 -5.81 7.89
C GLU A 6 -8.88 -4.47 8.36
N ASP A 7 -7.65 -4.46 8.88
CA ASP A 7 -6.95 -3.24 9.29
C ASP A 7 -6.88 -2.25 8.12
N VAL A 8 -6.48 -2.71 6.95
CA VAL A 8 -6.36 -1.88 5.75
C VAL A 8 -7.71 -1.25 5.39
N SER A 9 -8.79 -2.05 5.41
CA SER A 9 -10.12 -1.58 5.06
C SER A 9 -10.60 -0.48 6.00
N PHE A 10 -10.46 -0.66 7.32
CA PHE A 10 -10.88 0.35 8.30
C PHE A 10 -9.96 1.57 8.34
N LEU A 11 -8.64 1.37 8.33
CA LEU A 11 -7.66 2.45 8.44
C LEU A 11 -7.69 3.38 7.24
N LEU A 12 -7.80 2.83 6.03
CA LEU A 12 -7.65 3.59 4.78
C LEU A 12 -8.98 3.85 4.06
N LYS A 13 -10.03 3.04 4.33
CA LYS A 13 -11.30 3.08 3.59
C LYS A 13 -11.15 2.97 2.07
N ILE A 14 -10.23 2.10 1.64
CA ILE A 14 -10.04 1.74 0.23
C ILE A 14 -10.39 0.27 -0.02
N PRO A 15 -10.76 -0.11 -1.26
CA PRO A 15 -11.17 -1.48 -1.56
C PRO A 15 -10.05 -2.50 -1.31
N VAL A 16 -10.35 -3.54 -0.52
CA VAL A 16 -9.43 -4.68 -0.27
C VAL A 16 -9.71 -5.88 -1.18
N THR A 17 -10.80 -5.81 -1.93
CA THR A 17 -11.22 -6.78 -2.94
C THR A 17 -11.33 -6.09 -4.30
N GLY A 18 -11.21 -6.85 -5.38
CA GLY A 18 -11.32 -6.32 -6.74
C GLY A 18 -10.25 -6.88 -7.67
N LYS A 19 -10.06 -6.21 -8.81
CA LYS A 19 -9.01 -6.53 -9.79
C LYS A 19 -7.63 -6.37 -9.15
N VAL A 20 -6.71 -7.25 -9.51
CA VAL A 20 -5.32 -7.15 -9.05
C VAL A 20 -4.69 -5.88 -9.60
N VAL A 21 -3.98 -5.14 -8.76
CA VAL A 21 -3.19 -3.98 -9.20
C VAL A 21 -1.90 -4.48 -9.83
N ALA A 22 -1.96 -4.80 -11.12
CA ALA A 22 -0.80 -5.24 -11.89
C ALA A 22 -0.87 -4.69 -13.32
N VAL A 23 0.25 -4.14 -13.77
CA VAL A 23 0.46 -3.72 -15.16
C VAL A 23 1.72 -4.39 -15.66
N GLU A 24 1.64 -4.97 -16.85
CA GLU A 24 2.81 -5.56 -17.50
C GLU A 24 3.89 -4.51 -17.72
N LYS A 25 5.15 -4.87 -17.41
CA LYS A 25 6.28 -4.02 -17.79
C LYS A 25 6.39 -4.05 -19.31
N PHE A 26 6.77 -2.95 -19.93
CA PHE A 26 7.31 -3.01 -21.29
C PHE A 26 8.48 -4.01 -21.30
N ALA A 27 8.32 -5.12 -22.03
CA ALA A 27 9.20 -6.28 -21.90
C ALA A 27 10.64 -5.99 -22.35
N ARG A 28 10.82 -5.03 -23.27
CA ARG A 28 12.12 -4.55 -23.77
C ARG A 28 12.01 -3.08 -24.18
N TYR A 29 13.10 -2.33 -24.07
CA TYR A 29 13.19 -1.02 -24.71
C TYR A 29 13.32 -1.23 -26.22
N THR A 30 12.21 -1.09 -26.93
CA THR A 30 12.12 -1.12 -28.39
C THR A 30 11.60 0.23 -28.88
N GLU A 31 11.81 0.55 -30.16
CA GLU A 31 11.21 1.76 -30.75
C GLU A 31 9.68 1.74 -30.66
N GLU A 32 9.06 0.56 -30.78
CA GLU A 32 7.62 0.38 -30.64
C GLU A 32 7.14 0.71 -29.22
N SER A 33 7.78 0.12 -28.20
CA SER A 33 7.45 0.42 -26.79
C SER A 33 7.68 1.90 -26.45
N ARG A 34 8.67 2.54 -27.07
CA ARG A 34 8.91 3.99 -26.96
C ARG A 34 7.77 4.78 -27.58
N SER A 35 7.35 4.45 -28.79
CA SER A 35 6.21 5.08 -29.46
C SER A 35 4.94 4.95 -28.63
N ASP A 36 4.67 3.77 -28.07
CA ASP A 36 3.50 3.51 -27.24
C ASP A 36 3.53 4.30 -25.93
N ALA A 37 4.69 4.39 -25.26
CA ALA A 37 4.82 5.21 -24.07
C ALA A 37 4.60 6.70 -24.37
N ILE A 38 5.12 7.21 -25.48
CA ILE A 38 4.91 8.61 -25.90
C ILE A 38 3.42 8.86 -26.15
N LYS A 39 2.75 7.99 -26.91
CA LYS A 39 1.30 8.08 -27.16
C LYS A 39 0.50 8.03 -25.87
N MET A 40 0.83 7.10 -24.97
CA MET A 40 0.16 6.96 -23.68
C MET A 40 0.32 8.22 -22.83
N VAL A 41 1.54 8.77 -22.72
CA VAL A 41 1.82 10.01 -21.97
C VAL A 41 1.08 11.19 -22.58
N SER A 42 1.14 11.35 -23.91
CA SER A 42 0.45 12.44 -24.63
C SER A 42 -1.07 12.36 -24.46
N ASN A 43 -1.66 11.19 -24.68
CA ASN A 43 -3.12 11.00 -24.62
C ASN A 43 -3.66 11.09 -23.20
N LEU A 44 -3.04 10.40 -22.24
CA LEU A 44 -3.59 10.28 -20.88
C LEU A 44 -3.27 11.49 -20.00
N LEU A 45 -2.19 12.23 -20.29
CA LEU A 45 -1.88 13.47 -19.60
C LEU A 45 -2.26 14.71 -20.41
N GLY A 46 -2.66 14.60 -21.67
CA GLY A 46 -3.06 15.77 -22.47
C GLY A 46 -1.93 16.75 -22.74
N VAL A 47 -0.71 16.23 -22.95
CA VAL A 47 0.48 17.00 -23.35
C VAL A 47 0.79 16.79 -24.83
N SER A 48 1.55 17.69 -25.45
CA SER A 48 1.92 17.53 -26.85
C SER A 48 2.82 16.30 -27.05
N VAL A 49 2.85 15.77 -28.27
CA VAL A 49 3.68 14.60 -28.60
C VAL A 49 5.16 14.91 -28.40
N GLU A 50 5.58 16.13 -28.74
CA GLU A 50 6.96 16.60 -28.57
C GLU A 50 7.33 16.70 -27.09
N GLU A 51 6.43 17.23 -26.24
CA GLU A 51 6.63 17.32 -24.79
C GLU A 51 6.74 15.92 -24.16
N ALA A 52 5.90 14.97 -24.60
CA ALA A 52 5.94 13.59 -24.17
C ALA A 52 7.23 12.87 -24.63
N GLU A 53 7.66 13.10 -25.87
CA GLU A 53 8.88 12.52 -26.43
C GLU A 53 10.13 13.00 -25.69
N GLU A 54 10.22 14.30 -25.40
CA GLU A 54 11.32 14.86 -24.62
C GLU A 54 11.42 14.22 -23.24
N GLU A 55 10.29 14.07 -22.53
CA GLU A 55 10.27 13.49 -21.20
C GLU A 55 10.65 11.99 -21.19
N VAL A 56 10.12 11.21 -22.13
CA VAL A 56 10.44 9.79 -22.28
C VAL A 56 11.91 9.59 -22.66
N ASN A 57 12.49 10.50 -23.44
CA ASN A 57 13.91 10.48 -23.80
C ASN A 57 14.81 10.78 -22.60
N ILE A 58 14.47 11.81 -21.82
CA ILE A 58 15.26 12.21 -20.64
C ILE A 58 15.24 11.12 -19.57
N SER A 59 14.11 10.43 -19.38
CA SER A 59 13.96 9.38 -18.37
C SER A 59 14.71 8.08 -18.69
N LYS A 60 15.35 7.98 -19.87
CA LYS A 60 16.15 6.83 -20.33
C LYS A 60 15.43 5.48 -20.21
N GLY A 61 14.11 5.50 -20.42
CA GLY A 61 13.29 4.31 -20.38
C GLY A 61 11.91 4.64 -19.87
N LEU A 62 10.95 4.78 -20.79
CA LEU A 62 9.49 4.61 -20.66
C LEU A 62 8.84 5.02 -19.34
N THR A 63 9.41 5.99 -18.64
CA THR A 63 8.97 6.45 -17.33
C THR A 63 8.81 7.95 -17.39
N VAL A 64 7.96 8.50 -16.53
CA VAL A 64 7.77 9.95 -16.41
C VAL A 64 8.31 10.38 -15.05
N ARG A 65 9.10 11.46 -15.02
CA ARG A 65 9.69 11.96 -13.77
C ARG A 65 8.63 12.66 -12.93
N ASN A 66 8.58 12.34 -11.64
CA ASN A 66 7.65 12.98 -10.69
C ASN A 66 7.83 14.51 -10.64
N HIS A 67 9.07 15.01 -10.79
CA HIS A 67 9.35 16.44 -10.83
C HIS A 67 8.71 17.12 -12.05
N TRP A 68 8.82 16.52 -13.24
CA TRP A 68 8.21 17.04 -14.46
C TRP A 68 6.69 17.11 -14.30
N LEU A 69 6.05 16.03 -13.85
CA LEU A 69 4.60 16.04 -13.57
C LEU A 69 4.21 17.16 -12.60
N LYS A 70 4.93 17.32 -11.49
CA LYS A 70 4.64 18.38 -10.51
C LYS A 70 4.80 19.77 -11.11
N SER A 71 5.84 20.00 -11.92
CA SER A 71 6.04 21.30 -12.56
C SER A 71 4.90 21.67 -13.50
N ARG A 72 4.27 20.68 -14.13
CA ARG A 72 3.17 20.87 -15.08
C ARG A 72 1.81 21.03 -14.39
N TRP A 73 1.53 20.17 -13.41
CA TRP A 73 0.20 19.96 -12.84
C TRP A 73 0.01 20.50 -11.43
N CYS A 74 1.09 20.92 -10.78
CA CYS A 74 1.05 21.65 -9.52
C CYS A 74 1.73 23.03 -9.68
N PRO A 75 1.18 23.95 -10.49
CA PRO A 75 1.79 25.27 -10.68
C PRO A 75 1.87 26.04 -9.36
N LYS A 76 2.85 26.95 -9.26
CA LYS A 76 2.94 27.86 -8.11
C LYS A 76 1.69 28.76 -8.06
N ALA A 77 1.27 29.14 -6.85
CA ALA A 77 0.13 30.04 -6.65
C ALA A 77 0.24 31.27 -7.58
N GLY A 78 -0.79 31.49 -8.40
CA GLY A 78 -0.86 32.61 -9.36
C GLY A 78 -0.48 32.28 -10.81
N SER A 79 0.06 31.09 -11.09
CA SER A 79 0.27 30.62 -12.47
C SER A 79 -0.89 29.73 -12.92
N ARG A 80 -1.73 30.23 -13.84
CA ARG A 80 -2.76 29.42 -14.52
C ARG A 80 -2.16 28.88 -15.83
N PRO A 81 -2.32 27.59 -16.15
CA PRO A 81 -1.93 27.09 -17.46
C PRO A 81 -2.74 27.81 -18.55
N VAL A 82 -2.06 28.14 -19.65
CA VAL A 82 -2.61 28.92 -20.78
C VAL A 82 -3.75 28.16 -21.48
N ASN A 83 -3.70 26.83 -21.45
CA ASN A 83 -4.79 25.94 -21.86
C ASN A 83 -5.04 24.91 -20.76
N TYR A 84 -6.30 24.70 -20.41
CA TYR A 84 -6.68 23.59 -19.53
C TYR A 84 -6.82 22.33 -20.40
N PRO A 85 -5.96 21.34 -20.21
CA PRO A 85 -6.19 20.02 -20.79
C PRO A 85 -7.46 19.41 -20.17
N PRO A 86 -8.02 18.35 -20.81
CA PRO A 86 -9.25 17.72 -20.33
C PRO A 86 -9.20 17.41 -18.83
N VAL A 87 -10.36 17.50 -18.16
CA VAL A 87 -10.49 17.28 -16.71
C VAL A 87 -9.90 15.93 -16.30
N GLU A 88 -10.11 14.90 -17.12
CA GLU A 88 -9.57 13.56 -16.88
C GLU A 88 -8.03 13.53 -16.91
N CYS A 89 -7.41 14.24 -17.86
CA CYS A 89 -5.95 14.34 -17.94
C CYS A 89 -5.37 14.98 -16.67
N THR A 90 -6.04 16.05 -16.22
CA THR A 90 -5.70 16.74 -14.97
C THR A 90 -5.90 15.81 -13.76
N ALA A 91 -6.97 15.03 -13.73
CA ALA A 91 -7.25 14.07 -12.66
C ALA A 91 -6.20 12.95 -12.59
N ARG A 92 -5.83 12.35 -13.73
CA ARG A 92 -4.76 11.32 -13.83
C ARG A 92 -3.43 11.90 -13.32
N ALA A 93 -3.08 13.09 -13.77
CA ALA A 93 -1.86 13.77 -13.35
C ALA A 93 -1.87 14.11 -11.85
N TYR A 94 -2.99 14.58 -11.31
CA TYR A 94 -3.16 14.85 -9.88
C TYR A 94 -3.01 13.57 -9.06
N CYS A 95 -3.65 12.47 -9.46
CA CYS A 95 -3.50 11.17 -8.79
C CYS A 95 -2.04 10.69 -8.81
N CYS A 96 -1.31 10.89 -9.92
CA CYS A 96 0.10 10.52 -10.02
C CYS A 96 1.04 11.41 -9.17
N THR A 97 0.68 12.68 -8.93
CA THR A 97 1.55 13.68 -8.27
C THR A 97 1.25 13.89 -6.79
N CYS A 98 -0.02 14.03 -6.45
CA CYS A 98 -0.53 14.43 -5.13
C CYS A 98 -1.00 13.24 -4.29
N CYS A 99 -1.32 12.11 -4.93
CA CYS A 99 -1.72 10.88 -4.26
C CYS A 99 -0.67 9.74 -4.22
N PRO A 100 0.66 9.98 -4.01
CA PRO A 100 1.61 8.90 -3.71
C PRO A 100 1.31 8.14 -2.40
N ALA A 101 0.39 8.64 -1.59
CA ALA A 101 -0.10 7.88 -0.43
C ALA A 101 -1.28 6.98 -0.81
N LEU A 102 -2.13 7.39 -1.74
CA LEU A 102 -3.40 6.70 -2.07
C LEU A 102 -3.26 5.69 -3.21
N PHE A 103 -2.45 5.98 -4.23
CA PHE A 103 -2.37 5.13 -5.42
C PHE A 103 -1.13 4.27 -5.48
N LEU A 104 0.01 4.71 -4.98
CA LEU A 104 1.25 3.99 -5.16
C LEU A 104 2.27 4.59 -4.19
N PRO A 105 3.06 3.79 -3.48
CA PRO A 105 4.32 4.25 -2.91
C PRO A 105 5.31 4.63 -4.03
N ILE A 106 5.05 5.75 -4.71
CA ILE A 106 5.90 6.40 -5.72
C ILE A 106 7.01 7.16 -4.98
N ARG A 107 7.73 6.46 -4.13
CA ARG A 107 9.07 6.89 -3.74
C ARG A 107 9.99 5.75 -4.11
N VAL A 108 10.67 5.96 -5.24
CA VAL A 108 11.83 5.22 -5.74
C VAL A 108 11.49 3.97 -6.56
N GLY A 109 11.52 4.11 -7.90
CA GLY A 109 11.80 2.99 -8.82
C GLY A 109 10.64 2.38 -9.60
N LEU A 110 9.38 2.74 -9.32
CA LEU A 110 8.25 2.40 -10.19
C LEU A 110 7.99 3.57 -11.13
N GLY A 111 8.06 3.28 -12.43
CA GLY A 111 7.81 4.27 -13.45
C GLY A 111 6.37 4.76 -13.43
N VAL A 112 6.21 6.07 -13.58
CA VAL A 112 4.92 6.75 -13.66
C VAL A 112 4.06 6.23 -14.84
N ASP A 113 4.65 5.55 -15.82
CA ASP A 113 3.96 4.84 -16.90
C ASP A 113 2.92 3.85 -16.39
N ARG A 114 3.25 3.03 -15.40
CA ARG A 114 2.31 2.05 -14.86
C ARG A 114 1.20 2.70 -14.04
N ALA A 115 1.52 3.82 -13.38
CA ALA A 115 0.53 4.61 -12.65
C ALA A 115 -0.50 5.19 -13.62
N VAL A 116 -0.02 5.80 -14.69
CA VAL A 116 -0.86 6.40 -15.74
C VAL A 116 -1.71 5.33 -16.42
N LYS A 117 -1.15 4.15 -16.69
CA LYS A 117 -1.91 3.02 -17.27
C LYS A 117 -2.98 2.45 -16.34
N LEU A 118 -2.76 2.39 -15.02
CA LEU A 118 -3.80 2.02 -14.06
C LEU A 118 -4.94 3.04 -13.98
N LEU A 119 -4.68 4.27 -14.41
CA LEU A 119 -5.64 5.37 -14.41
C LEU A 119 -6.16 5.66 -15.82
N GLU A 120 -5.90 4.79 -16.80
CA GLU A 120 -6.33 4.95 -18.19
C GLU A 120 -7.86 5.13 -18.26
N ASP A 121 -8.59 4.19 -17.67
CA ASP A 121 -10.02 4.27 -17.43
C ASP A 121 -10.29 4.65 -15.97
N LEU A 122 -10.73 5.90 -15.76
CA LEU A 122 -10.99 6.44 -14.43
C LEU A 122 -12.21 5.79 -13.75
N ASP A 123 -13.16 5.26 -14.51
CA ASP A 123 -14.34 4.58 -13.97
C ASP A 123 -13.98 3.19 -13.40
N GLU A 124 -12.94 2.57 -13.94
CA GLU A 124 -12.43 1.27 -13.48
C GLU A 124 -11.45 1.36 -12.30
N VAL A 125 -10.93 2.56 -11.99
CA VAL A 125 -9.96 2.76 -10.89
C VAL A 125 -10.52 2.27 -9.56
N GLY A 126 -11.82 2.48 -9.32
CA GLY A 126 -12.48 2.03 -8.08
C GLY A 126 -12.57 0.51 -7.92
N ASN A 127 -12.42 -0.24 -9.02
CA ASN A 127 -12.60 -1.70 -9.04
C ASN A 127 -11.33 -2.49 -8.70
N TYR A 128 -10.20 -1.83 -8.49
CA TYR A 128 -8.96 -2.47 -8.08
C TYR A 128 -8.89 -2.69 -6.57
N ALA A 129 -8.23 -3.77 -6.17
CA ALA A 129 -7.95 -4.10 -4.77
C ALA A 129 -6.78 -3.27 -4.19
N TRP A 130 -6.91 -1.94 -4.19
CA TRP A 130 -5.88 -1.01 -3.73
C TRP A 130 -5.38 -1.28 -2.31
N GLY A 131 -6.26 -1.72 -1.41
CA GLY A 131 -5.91 -2.09 -0.05
C GLY A 131 -5.02 -3.33 0.02
N ALA A 132 -5.35 -4.38 -0.74
CA ALA A 132 -4.51 -5.58 -0.80
C ALA A 132 -3.14 -5.26 -1.42
N ALA A 133 -3.12 -4.39 -2.43
CA ALA A 133 -1.89 -3.90 -3.04
C ALA A 133 -1.02 -3.09 -2.06
N ALA A 134 -1.64 -2.17 -1.29
CA ALA A 134 -0.97 -1.39 -0.26
C ALA A 134 -0.34 -2.30 0.81
N LEU A 135 -1.06 -3.33 1.25
CA LEU A 135 -0.57 -4.30 2.23
C LEU A 135 0.60 -5.13 1.69
N ALA A 136 0.50 -5.63 0.44
CA ALA A 136 1.56 -6.39 -0.21
C ALA A 136 2.86 -5.57 -0.27
N TYR A 137 2.75 -4.30 -0.66
CA TYR A 137 3.91 -3.41 -0.71
C TYR A 137 4.47 -3.11 0.68
N LEU A 138 3.62 -2.87 1.68
CA LEU A 138 4.07 -2.66 3.06
C LEU A 138 4.83 -3.89 3.59
N TYR A 139 4.31 -5.09 3.38
CA TYR A 139 4.96 -6.34 3.81
C TYR A 139 6.36 -6.51 3.20
N ARG A 140 6.50 -6.26 1.89
CA ARG A 140 7.79 -6.28 1.20
C ARG A 140 8.79 -5.34 1.86
N HIS A 141 8.38 -4.11 2.15
CA HIS A 141 9.28 -3.12 2.73
C HIS A 141 9.58 -3.34 4.21
N LEU A 142 8.65 -3.92 4.97
CA LEU A 142 8.96 -4.39 6.33
C LEU A 142 10.07 -5.44 6.30
N GLY A 143 10.02 -6.40 5.36
CA GLY A 143 11.09 -7.39 5.18
C GLY A 143 12.46 -6.77 4.84
N SER A 144 12.46 -5.73 3.99
CA SER A 144 13.66 -4.94 3.67
C SER A 144 14.16 -4.11 4.86
N ALA A 145 13.26 -3.53 5.64
CA ALA A 145 13.61 -2.66 6.77
C ALA A 145 14.28 -3.43 7.92
N THR A 146 14.06 -4.74 8.04
CA THR A 146 14.74 -5.54 9.06
C THR A 146 16.18 -5.92 8.68
N ARG A 147 16.72 -5.45 7.55
CA ARG A 147 18.09 -5.75 7.12
C ARG A 147 19.07 -4.83 7.85
N VAL A 148 20.22 -5.37 8.26
CA VAL A 148 21.16 -4.68 9.18
C VAL A 148 21.73 -3.37 8.63
N GLN A 149 21.91 -3.24 7.31
CA GLN A 149 22.43 -2.02 6.67
C GLN A 149 21.31 -1.05 6.24
N VAL A 150 20.06 -1.32 6.59
CA VAL A 150 18.92 -0.47 6.21
C VAL A 150 18.59 0.47 7.37
N SER A 151 18.70 1.77 7.12
CA SER A 151 18.47 2.84 8.09
C SER A 151 17.14 3.57 7.91
N GLN A 152 16.38 3.23 6.87
CA GLN A 152 15.11 3.86 6.52
C GLN A 152 14.09 2.79 6.13
N ILE A 153 12.83 3.02 6.48
CA ILE A 153 11.71 2.19 6.07
C ILE A 153 10.94 2.91 4.95
N ALA A 154 10.57 2.17 3.93
CA ALA A 154 9.62 2.61 2.91
C ALA A 154 8.35 1.74 3.01
N GLY A 155 7.43 1.88 2.08
CA GLY A 155 6.13 1.20 2.17
C GLY A 155 4.98 2.17 2.37
N TYR A 156 3.81 1.61 2.65
CA TYR A 156 2.62 2.39 3.01
C TYR A 156 2.68 2.78 4.50
N LEU A 157 3.53 3.75 4.86
CA LEU A 157 3.82 4.09 6.27
C LEU A 157 2.60 4.62 7.03
N THR A 158 1.70 5.34 6.35
CA THR A 158 0.44 5.81 6.95
C THR A 158 -0.41 4.65 7.49
N LEU A 159 -0.38 3.49 6.82
CA LEU A 159 -1.07 2.28 7.27
C LEU A 159 -0.38 1.70 8.52
N LEU A 160 0.95 1.62 8.51
CA LEU A 160 1.74 1.16 9.65
C LEU A 160 1.55 2.06 10.88
N GLU A 161 1.61 3.37 10.71
CA GLU A 161 1.42 4.36 11.78
C GLU A 161 0.01 4.31 12.35
N GLY A 162 -1.02 4.32 11.48
CA GLY A 162 -2.42 4.21 11.90
C GLY A 162 -2.68 2.93 12.70
N TRP A 163 -2.15 1.80 12.23
CA TRP A 163 -2.22 0.53 12.94
C TRP A 163 -1.52 0.59 14.31
N VAL A 164 -0.31 1.15 14.38
CA VAL A 164 0.39 1.32 15.66
C VAL A 164 -0.44 2.16 16.64
N TYR A 165 -1.09 3.23 16.18
CA TYR A 165 -1.87 4.10 17.05
C TYR A 165 -3.17 3.47 17.56
N ASP A 166 -3.85 2.65 16.74
CA ASP A 166 -5.05 1.93 17.18
C ASP A 166 -4.74 0.79 18.16
N HIS A 167 -3.61 0.11 18.00
CA HIS A 167 -3.26 -1.06 18.81
C HIS A 167 -2.43 -0.73 20.06
N PHE A 168 -1.55 0.27 20.00
CA PHE A 168 -0.58 0.56 21.06
C PHE A 168 -0.73 1.97 21.64
N LYS A 169 -0.98 2.04 22.96
CA LYS A 169 -1.13 3.29 23.72
C LYS A 169 0.23 3.91 24.07
N LEU A 170 1.02 4.26 23.07
CA LEU A 170 2.40 4.77 23.22
C LEU A 170 2.49 6.30 23.38
N GLY A 171 1.36 7.02 23.31
CA GLY A 171 1.33 8.48 23.42
C GLY A 171 1.96 9.23 22.23
N LEU A 172 2.14 8.54 21.10
CA LEU A 172 2.78 9.05 19.87
C LEU A 172 1.87 9.97 19.04
N ALA A 173 0.56 9.86 19.20
CA ALA A 173 -0.44 10.67 18.53
C ALA A 173 -1.53 11.12 19.50
N THR A 174 -2.28 12.15 19.13
CA THR A 174 -3.48 12.59 19.86
C THR A 174 -4.73 12.34 19.03
N PRO A 175 -5.88 12.01 19.65
CA PRO A 175 -7.14 11.92 18.93
C PRO A 175 -7.51 13.24 18.24
N ASN A 176 -8.03 13.14 17.02
CA ASN A 176 -8.58 14.24 16.24
C ASN A 176 -10.03 14.49 16.65
N ALA A 177 -10.32 15.64 17.27
CA ALA A 177 -11.66 15.99 17.72
C ALA A 177 -12.68 16.14 16.57
N LYS A 178 -12.21 16.35 15.33
CA LYS A 178 -13.07 16.49 14.14
C LYS A 178 -13.32 15.15 13.42
N TYR A 179 -12.70 14.07 13.89
CA TYR A 179 -12.87 12.75 13.31
C TYR A 179 -14.31 12.26 13.53
N MET A 180 -14.85 11.60 12.51
CA MET A 180 -16.17 10.98 12.55
C MET A 180 -16.04 9.58 11.94
N ASP A 181 -16.49 8.58 12.69
CA ASP A 181 -16.62 7.22 12.19
C ASP A 181 -17.52 7.19 10.95
N TYR A 182 -17.33 6.20 10.08
CA TYR A 182 -18.05 6.03 8.80
C TYR A 182 -17.85 7.12 7.73
N VAL A 183 -17.51 8.36 8.10
CA VAL A 183 -17.17 9.45 7.16
C VAL A 183 -15.69 9.44 6.79
N HIS A 184 -14.79 9.52 7.77
CA HIS A 184 -13.36 9.71 7.52
C HIS A 184 -12.59 8.39 7.55
N PRO A 185 -11.49 8.20 6.78
CA PRO A 185 -10.56 7.11 7.00
C PRO A 185 -10.10 7.08 8.46
N ARG A 186 -10.01 5.90 9.07
CA ARG A 186 -9.73 5.81 10.50
C ARG A 186 -8.33 6.29 10.86
N VAL A 187 -7.38 6.27 9.93
CA VAL A 187 -6.07 6.90 10.17
C VAL A 187 -6.19 8.40 10.49
N SER A 188 -7.21 9.09 9.98
CA SER A 188 -7.50 10.50 10.28
C SER A 188 -8.01 10.74 11.70
N ARG A 189 -8.28 9.68 12.47
CA ARG A 189 -8.55 9.74 13.91
C ARG A 189 -7.35 10.24 14.69
N TRP A 190 -6.14 10.07 14.15
CA TRP A 190 -4.91 10.38 14.86
C TRP A 190 -4.22 11.61 14.25
N ILE A 191 -3.88 12.57 15.11
CA ILE A 191 -3.01 13.69 14.78
C ILE A 191 -1.62 13.34 15.29
N GLN A 192 -0.66 13.23 14.36
CA GLN A 192 0.72 12.93 14.69
C GLN A 192 1.33 14.08 15.49
N LYS A 193 2.03 13.75 16.57
CA LYS A 193 2.87 14.73 17.28
C LYS A 193 4.14 14.91 16.47
N HIS A 194 4.24 15.99 15.69
CA HIS A 194 5.48 16.34 15.00
C HIS A 194 6.55 16.73 16.03
N GLU A 195 7.67 16.01 16.03
CA GLU A 195 8.89 16.46 16.69
C GLU A 195 9.90 16.87 15.63
N THR A 196 10.47 18.05 15.81
CA THR A 196 11.45 18.66 14.89
C THR A 196 12.85 18.05 15.02
N VAL A 197 13.14 17.32 16.10
CA VAL A 197 14.46 16.71 16.35
C VAL A 197 14.28 15.28 16.85
N ALA A 198 15.05 14.35 16.28
CA ALA A 198 15.10 12.97 16.74
C ALA A 198 15.69 12.90 18.16
N ASN A 199 14.86 12.57 19.15
CA ASN A 199 15.28 12.41 20.54
C ASN A 199 15.61 10.93 20.81
N VAL A 200 16.91 10.61 20.91
CA VAL A 200 17.42 9.25 21.13
C VAL A 200 16.89 8.66 22.45
N ASP A 201 16.77 9.46 23.50
CA ASP A 201 16.25 9.00 24.80
C ASP A 201 14.77 8.64 24.71
N LYS A 202 14.00 9.42 23.95
CA LYS A 202 12.59 9.11 23.67
C LYS A 202 12.45 7.83 22.85
N LEU A 203 13.29 7.61 21.84
CA LEU A 203 13.31 6.34 21.09
C LEU A 203 13.65 5.17 22.02
N GLY A 204 14.64 5.34 22.89
CA GLY A 204 14.99 4.36 23.93
C GLY A 204 13.85 4.09 24.92
N ALA A 205 13.07 5.11 25.28
CA ALA A 205 11.89 4.98 26.12
C ALA A 205 10.78 4.20 25.41
N ILE A 206 10.45 4.55 24.16
CA ILE A 206 9.46 3.84 23.34
C ILE A 206 9.85 2.36 23.20
N ARG A 207 11.13 2.07 22.90
CA ARG A 207 11.62 0.70 22.79
C ARG A 207 11.47 -0.08 24.10
N ARG A 208 11.77 0.54 25.26
CA ARG A 208 11.56 -0.08 26.58
C ARG A 208 10.08 -0.36 26.85
N THR A 209 9.19 0.56 26.48
CA THR A 209 7.74 0.37 26.62
C THR A 209 7.26 -0.79 25.77
N LEU A 210 7.67 -0.85 24.49
CA LEU A 210 7.34 -1.97 23.59
C LEU A 210 7.87 -3.31 24.11
N ASN A 211 9.10 -3.36 24.62
CA ASN A 211 9.67 -4.58 25.19
C ASN A 211 8.96 -5.09 26.46
N ARG A 212 8.28 -4.20 27.19
CA ARG A 212 7.56 -4.51 28.43
C ARG A 212 6.05 -4.64 28.25
N LEU A 213 5.58 -4.52 27.01
CA LEU A 213 4.16 -4.46 26.69
C LEU A 213 3.47 -5.78 27.04
N ARG A 214 2.43 -5.70 27.88
CA ARG A 214 1.62 -6.86 28.25
C ARG A 214 0.44 -7.02 27.31
N PRO A 215 -0.11 -8.24 27.15
CA PRO A 215 -1.31 -8.46 26.33
C PRO A 215 -2.50 -7.58 26.71
N SER A 216 -2.67 -7.24 27.99
CA SER A 216 -3.75 -6.36 28.48
C SER A 216 -3.59 -4.89 28.07
N GLU A 217 -2.39 -4.49 27.64
CA GLU A 217 -2.07 -3.11 27.22
C GLU A 217 -2.23 -2.92 25.70
N VAL A 218 -2.50 -4.01 24.98
CA VAL A 218 -2.77 -4.03 23.54
C VAL A 218 -4.28 -3.99 23.31
N THR A 219 -4.73 -3.08 22.46
CA THR A 219 -6.10 -3.15 21.91
C THR A 219 -6.09 -4.21 20.81
N TRP A 220 -6.65 -5.40 21.04
CA TRP A 220 -6.58 -6.49 20.05
C TRP A 220 -7.56 -6.32 18.89
N ASP A 221 -8.80 -5.91 19.19
CA ASP A 221 -9.85 -5.66 18.20
C ASP A 221 -10.33 -4.20 18.27
N PRO A 222 -9.61 -3.27 17.63
CA PRO A 222 -10.00 -1.85 17.63
C PRO A 222 -11.27 -1.58 16.81
N TYR A 223 -11.77 -2.56 16.06
CA TYR A 223 -12.88 -2.40 15.10
C TYR A 223 -14.18 -3.09 15.54
N VAL A 224 -14.23 -3.70 16.73
CA VAL A 224 -15.39 -4.48 17.22
C VAL A 224 -16.73 -3.77 17.02
N ASN A 225 -16.79 -2.45 17.23
CA ASN A 225 -18.01 -1.64 17.09
C ASN A 225 -18.30 -1.15 15.67
N LEU A 226 -17.39 -1.36 14.71
CA LEU A 226 -17.49 -0.90 13.32
C LEU A 226 -17.79 -2.05 12.33
N ARG A 227 -17.80 -3.30 12.81
CA ARG A 227 -18.00 -4.50 11.99
C ARG A 227 -19.46 -4.62 11.55
N GLU A 228 -19.83 -3.88 10.51
CA GLU A 228 -21.15 -3.98 9.85
C GLU A 228 -21.06 -4.73 8.50
N ASN A 229 -19.87 -4.78 7.88
CA ASN A 229 -19.66 -5.35 6.53
C ASN A 229 -19.12 -6.79 6.56
N GLY A 230 -19.93 -7.75 6.12
CA GLY A 230 -19.56 -9.17 6.05
C GLY A 230 -18.45 -9.51 5.03
N VAL A 231 -18.27 -8.69 3.99
CA VAL A 231 -17.21 -8.92 2.97
C VAL A 231 -15.83 -8.62 3.52
N VAL A 232 -15.67 -7.51 4.26
CA VAL A 232 -14.41 -7.15 4.90
C VAL A 232 -14.01 -8.21 5.92
N GLN A 233 -14.97 -8.70 6.69
CA GLN A 233 -14.76 -9.79 7.64
C GLN A 233 -14.30 -11.07 6.94
N ALA A 234 -14.93 -11.46 5.83
CA ALA A 234 -14.49 -12.62 5.07
C ALA A 234 -13.07 -12.43 4.50
N MET A 235 -12.79 -11.27 3.92
CA MET A 235 -11.48 -10.96 3.32
C MET A 235 -10.36 -10.92 4.36
N ALA A 236 -10.67 -10.55 5.61
CA ALA A 236 -9.73 -10.63 6.74
C ALA A 236 -9.14 -12.04 6.89
N PHE A 237 -9.93 -13.07 6.58
CA PHE A 237 -9.58 -14.48 6.69
C PHE A 237 -9.20 -15.15 5.36
N TYR A 238 -9.00 -14.40 4.27
CA TYR A 238 -8.41 -14.95 3.04
C TYR A 238 -7.00 -15.49 3.32
N SER A 239 -6.72 -16.75 3.03
CA SER A 239 -5.36 -17.32 3.13
C SER A 239 -4.81 -17.58 1.74
N GLY A 240 -3.71 -16.93 1.39
CA GLY A 240 -3.21 -16.94 0.02
C GLY A 240 -2.08 -15.95 -0.19
N LYS A 241 -2.04 -15.34 -1.37
CA LYS A 241 -1.05 -14.32 -1.72
C LYS A 241 -1.76 -13.04 -2.17
N ILE A 242 -1.15 -11.91 -1.85
CA ILE A 242 -1.58 -10.57 -2.26
C ILE A 242 -0.52 -9.97 -3.18
N LYS A 243 -0.93 -9.12 -4.12
CA LYS A 243 -0.06 -8.62 -5.19
C LYS A 243 -0.22 -7.14 -5.42
N TYR A 244 0.91 -6.50 -5.67
CA TYR A 244 1.03 -5.16 -6.18
C TYR A 244 2.15 -5.12 -7.22
N MET A 245 1.81 -4.92 -8.48
CA MET A 245 2.76 -4.96 -9.60
C MET A 245 3.57 -6.27 -9.59
N ASP A 246 4.88 -6.17 -9.43
CA ASP A 246 5.83 -7.27 -9.31
C ASP A 246 6.09 -7.73 -7.87
N VAL A 247 5.49 -7.06 -6.88
CA VAL A 247 5.54 -7.45 -5.48
C VAL A 247 4.41 -8.43 -5.19
N VAL A 248 4.78 -9.65 -4.82
CA VAL A 248 3.87 -10.69 -4.35
C VAL A 248 4.27 -11.04 -2.94
N GLU A 249 3.31 -11.06 -2.02
CA GLU A 249 3.54 -11.43 -0.62
C GLU A 249 2.49 -12.43 -0.14
N PRO A 250 2.89 -13.43 0.66
CA PRO A 250 1.94 -14.32 1.32
C PRO A 250 1.15 -13.57 2.38
N TYR A 251 -0.14 -13.87 2.45
CA TYR A 251 -1.06 -13.38 3.47
C TYR A 251 -1.63 -14.57 4.24
N HIS A 252 -1.35 -14.61 5.55
CA HIS A 252 -1.52 -15.76 6.42
C HIS A 252 -2.37 -15.40 7.66
N PRO A 253 -3.70 -15.20 7.50
CA PRO A 253 -4.56 -14.86 8.63
C PRO A 253 -4.62 -15.95 9.70
N GLU A 254 -4.37 -17.21 9.32
CA GLU A 254 -4.31 -18.35 10.24
C GLU A 254 -3.19 -18.21 11.28
N ARG A 255 -2.22 -17.30 11.08
CA ARG A 255 -1.12 -17.03 12.02
C ARG A 255 -1.40 -15.87 12.97
N ILE A 256 -2.53 -15.20 12.79
CA ILE A 256 -2.91 -14.01 13.54
C ILE A 256 -4.33 -14.09 14.10
N LEU A 257 -4.85 -15.31 14.30
CA LEU A 257 -6.21 -15.56 14.78
C LEU A 257 -6.50 -14.87 16.13
N ARG A 258 -5.49 -14.70 16.99
CA ARG A 258 -5.66 -13.95 18.25
C ARG A 258 -6.10 -12.50 18.06
N GLN A 259 -5.76 -11.85 16.95
CA GLN A 259 -6.21 -10.47 16.66
C GLN A 259 -7.71 -10.41 16.43
N PHE A 260 -8.29 -11.49 15.94
CA PHE A 260 -9.71 -11.61 15.66
C PHE A 260 -10.48 -12.24 16.84
N GLY A 261 -9.84 -12.37 18.01
CA GLY A 261 -10.42 -12.97 19.20
C GLY A 261 -10.51 -14.50 19.16
N HIS A 262 -9.79 -15.16 18.24
CA HIS A 262 -9.79 -16.62 18.12
C HIS A 262 -8.60 -17.25 18.84
N VAL A 263 -8.76 -18.51 19.27
CA VAL A 263 -7.65 -19.31 19.78
C VAL A 263 -6.68 -19.63 18.64
N GLN A 264 -5.38 -19.39 18.88
CA GLN A 264 -4.33 -19.65 17.89
C GLN A 264 -3.88 -21.10 17.95
N SER A 265 -4.31 -21.91 16.99
CA SER A 265 -3.75 -23.24 16.71
C SER A 265 -2.36 -23.13 16.07
N ILE A 266 -1.64 -24.26 15.97
CA ILE A 266 -0.37 -24.32 15.25
C ILE A 266 -0.68 -24.25 13.74
N PRO A 267 -0.27 -23.19 13.04
CA PRO A 267 -0.55 -23.04 11.62
C PRO A 267 0.36 -23.95 10.79
N ASP A 268 -0.10 -24.32 9.58
CA ASP A 268 0.72 -24.99 8.57
C ASP A 268 2.01 -24.23 8.26
N PRO A 269 3.05 -24.84 7.67
CA PRO A 269 4.25 -24.14 7.24
C PRO A 269 3.96 -22.97 6.28
N PRO A 270 4.74 -21.87 6.31
CA PRO A 270 4.48 -20.71 5.46
C PRO A 270 4.78 -21.04 3.99
N TYR A 271 4.23 -20.24 3.06
CA TYR A 271 4.52 -20.39 1.64
C TYR A 271 6.04 -20.34 1.40
N ARG A 272 6.55 -21.30 0.62
CA ARG A 272 7.96 -21.30 0.21
C ARG A 272 8.16 -20.30 -0.92
N PRO A 273 9.15 -19.41 -0.84
CA PRO A 273 9.49 -18.53 -1.95
C PRO A 273 10.10 -19.34 -3.11
N LEU A 274 9.85 -18.89 -4.33
CA LEU A 274 10.50 -19.41 -5.55
C LEU A 274 11.98 -19.06 -5.57
N GLU A 275 12.30 -17.85 -5.10
CA GLU A 275 13.66 -17.34 -5.00
C GLU A 275 13.78 -16.53 -3.71
N ALA A 276 14.86 -16.71 -2.96
CA ALA A 276 15.12 -15.94 -1.76
C ALA A 276 16.62 -15.65 -1.59
N HIS A 277 16.97 -14.38 -1.74
CA HIS A 277 18.27 -13.83 -1.36
C HIS A 277 18.06 -12.79 -0.25
N ARG A 278 18.70 -12.99 0.91
CA ARG A 278 18.49 -12.16 2.11
C ARG A 278 19.80 -11.51 2.57
N GLY A 279 20.42 -10.75 1.68
CA GLY A 279 21.64 -10.01 1.97
C GLY A 279 21.45 -8.89 3.00
N PRO A 280 22.56 -8.26 3.43
CA PRO A 280 22.57 -7.31 4.55
C PRO A 280 21.98 -5.93 4.21
N SER A 281 21.87 -5.58 2.93
CA SER A 281 21.31 -4.31 2.44
C SER A 281 20.01 -4.52 1.66
N ALA A 282 19.20 -3.46 1.53
CA ALA A 282 17.93 -3.50 0.79
C ALA A 282 18.09 -4.00 -0.65
N ASN A 283 19.13 -3.55 -1.37
CA ASN A 283 19.38 -3.95 -2.76
C ASN A 283 19.82 -5.42 -2.90
N LYS A 284 20.21 -6.05 -1.80
CA LYS A 284 20.55 -7.48 -1.72
C LYS A 284 19.44 -8.29 -1.04
N TYR A 285 18.27 -7.69 -0.81
CA TYR A 285 17.09 -8.40 -0.32
C TYR A 285 16.11 -8.62 -1.48
N SER A 286 15.93 -9.88 -1.85
CA SER A 286 15.02 -10.31 -2.90
C SER A 286 14.30 -11.57 -2.43
N VAL A 287 12.98 -11.51 -2.35
CA VAL A 287 12.14 -12.70 -2.12
C VAL A 287 11.07 -12.70 -3.19
N LYS A 288 10.88 -13.81 -3.90
CA LYS A 288 9.88 -13.91 -4.96
C LYS A 288 8.93 -15.05 -4.67
N TYR A 289 7.65 -14.79 -4.83
CA TYR A 289 6.59 -15.78 -4.76
C TYR A 289 5.87 -15.81 -6.10
N GLY A 290 5.41 -16.98 -6.52
CA GLY A 290 4.47 -17.11 -7.63
C GLY A 290 3.13 -16.47 -7.25
N PHE A 291 2.35 -16.06 -8.23
CA PHE A 291 1.00 -15.54 -8.00
C PHE A 291 0.02 -16.19 -8.97
N GLU A 292 -0.93 -16.93 -8.42
CA GLU A 292 -1.99 -17.58 -9.17
C GLU A 292 -3.20 -16.65 -9.24
N GLN A 293 -3.44 -16.03 -10.40
CA GLN A 293 -4.50 -15.04 -10.56
C GLN A 293 -5.89 -15.65 -10.31
N ASP A 294 -6.13 -16.87 -10.77
CA ASP A 294 -7.39 -17.60 -10.55
C ASP A 294 -7.74 -17.76 -9.06
N ASN A 295 -6.74 -17.98 -8.20
CA ASN A 295 -6.94 -18.11 -6.76
C ASN A 295 -7.40 -16.78 -6.15
N TRP A 296 -6.88 -15.65 -6.63
CA TRP A 296 -7.30 -14.33 -6.20
C TRP A 296 -8.71 -13.99 -6.69
N GLU A 297 -9.01 -14.27 -7.95
CA GLU A 297 -10.36 -14.05 -8.51
C GLU A 297 -11.42 -14.88 -7.77
N ARG A 298 -11.02 -16.06 -7.28
CA ARG A 298 -11.84 -16.95 -6.45
C ARG A 298 -11.50 -16.87 -4.96
N TRP A 299 -11.02 -15.72 -4.46
CA TRP A 299 -10.54 -15.57 -3.08
C TRP A 299 -11.51 -16.09 -2.01
N ARG A 300 -12.83 -16.04 -2.25
CA ARG A 300 -13.85 -16.58 -1.35
C ARG A 300 -13.68 -18.07 -1.05
N ASN A 301 -13.18 -18.84 -2.01
CA ASN A 301 -12.88 -20.27 -1.84
C ASN A 301 -11.62 -20.52 -0.99
N HIS A 302 -10.83 -19.47 -0.74
CA HIS A 302 -9.59 -19.50 0.03
C HIS A 302 -9.73 -18.75 1.36
N VAL A 303 -10.95 -18.41 1.76
CA VAL A 303 -11.24 -17.90 3.10
C VAL A 303 -11.17 -19.06 4.08
N LEU A 304 -10.43 -18.89 5.19
CA LEU A 304 -10.34 -19.92 6.23
C LEU A 304 -11.74 -20.34 6.70
N ALA A 305 -12.00 -21.64 6.70
CA ALA A 305 -13.27 -22.19 7.17
C ALA A 305 -13.46 -21.94 8.68
N SER A 306 -14.71 -21.91 9.15
CA SER A 306 -15.05 -21.66 10.56
C SER A 306 -14.35 -22.62 11.51
N GLU A 307 -14.21 -23.88 11.10
CA GLU A 307 -13.61 -24.95 11.88
C GLU A 307 -12.11 -24.71 12.08
N VAL A 308 -11.45 -24.14 11.06
CA VAL A 308 -10.00 -23.82 11.08
C VAL A 308 -9.72 -22.58 11.91
N ARG A 309 -10.65 -21.62 11.94
CA ARG A 309 -10.54 -20.42 12.80
C ARG A 309 -10.58 -20.76 14.29
N GLY A 310 -11.17 -21.91 14.64
CA GLY A 310 -11.33 -22.36 16.01
C GLY A 310 -12.31 -21.49 16.81
N GLU A 311 -12.47 -21.84 18.08
CA GLU A 311 -13.35 -21.11 19.00
C GLU A 311 -12.87 -19.67 19.24
N LYS A 312 -13.84 -18.75 19.43
CA LYS A 312 -13.53 -17.44 19.97
C LYS A 312 -13.14 -17.60 21.44
N ALA A 313 -11.98 -17.07 21.81
CA ALA A 313 -11.58 -16.92 23.20
C ALA A 313 -12.41 -15.77 23.78
N ILE A 314 -13.55 -16.11 24.40
CA ILE A 314 -14.39 -15.17 25.15
C ILE A 314 -13.60 -14.65 26.35
#